data_AF-A0A6U0KA56-F1
#
_entry.id   AF-A0A6U0KA56-F1
#
_cell.length_a   1.000
_cell.length_b   1.000
_cell.length_c   1.000
_cell.angle_alpha   90.00
_cell.angle_beta   90.00
_cell.angle_gamma   90.00
#
_symmetry.space_group_name_H-M   'P 1'
#
loop_
_entity.id
_entity.type
_entity.pdbx_description
1 polymer ?
#
loop_
_entity_poly.entity_id
_entity_poly.type
_entity_poly.pdbx_seq_one_letter_code
_entity_poly.pdbx_strand_id
1 'polypeptide(L)'
;LILKPKMRLTSEINAEINDTFVRHVPELDSDAARYPLARPKWLLHTEFVESSPCYIASSVDEGRKNDYIYVAERGYYHLRTREGHAEAHRRFKEAAPKRHNILQYRRKSKEEKNRIKQEKELYTKAATILHNRVLYEPHDIQSSRLIALNAQSAGSTAKAAGKAAYLPALTSALLIGAAGG
;
A
#
# COMPACT_ATOMS: atom_id res chain seq x y z
N LEU A 1 22.34 -9.52 9.19
CA LEU A 1 21.15 -8.83 9.75
C LEU A 1 20.20 -9.88 10.29
N ILE A 2 20.06 -9.95 11.61
CA ILE A 2 19.16 -10.89 12.28
C ILE A 2 17.73 -10.41 12.00
N LEU A 3 17.02 -11.14 11.13
CA LEU A 3 15.59 -10.95 10.91
C LEU A 3 14.88 -11.26 12.23
N LYS A 4 14.24 -10.24 12.82
CA LYS A 4 13.32 -10.44 13.96
C LYS A 4 12.33 -11.56 13.62
N PRO A 5 11.97 -12.41 14.60
CA PRO A 5 11.22 -13.62 14.35
C PRO A 5 9.95 -13.29 13.56
N LYS A 6 9.77 -13.98 12.43
CA LYS A 6 8.56 -13.97 11.60
C LYS A 6 7.36 -13.90 12.55
N MET A 7 6.61 -12.79 12.52
CA MET A 7 5.22 -12.84 12.96
C MET A 7 4.56 -13.90 12.09
N ARG A 8 4.42 -15.12 12.61
CA ARG A 8 3.48 -16.09 12.08
C ARG A 8 2.10 -15.49 12.37
N LEU A 9 1.60 -14.67 11.46
CA LEU A 9 0.21 -14.27 11.47
C LEU A 9 -0.60 -15.57 11.43
N THR A 10 -1.38 -15.83 12.47
CA THR A 10 -2.30 -16.96 12.50
C THR A 10 -3.28 -16.83 11.33
N SER A 11 -3.85 -17.93 10.85
CA SER A 11 -4.84 -17.93 9.76
C SER A 11 -5.99 -16.95 10.02
N GLU A 12 -6.41 -16.84 11.29
CA GLU A 12 -7.45 -15.92 11.76
C GLU A 12 -7.06 -14.44 11.61
N ILE A 13 -5.85 -14.04 12.04
CA ILE A 13 -5.39 -12.65 11.89
C ILE A 13 -5.27 -12.28 10.40
N ASN A 14 -4.89 -13.23 9.54
CA ASN A 14 -4.87 -12.98 8.10
C ASN A 14 -6.27 -12.78 7.52
N ALA A 15 -7.27 -13.51 8.02
CA ALA A 15 -8.67 -13.32 7.61
C ALA A 15 -9.18 -11.93 8.02
N GLU A 16 -8.95 -11.50 9.27
CA GLU A 16 -9.36 -10.17 9.75
C GLU A 16 -8.68 -9.02 8.98
N ILE A 17 -7.41 -9.19 8.61
CA ILE A 17 -6.67 -8.22 7.79
C ILE A 17 -7.24 -8.17 6.37
N ASN A 18 -7.53 -9.34 5.77
CA ASN A 18 -8.15 -9.41 4.44
C ASN A 18 -9.54 -8.78 4.44
N ASP A 19 -10.37 -9.05 5.44
CA ASP A 19 -11.69 -8.42 5.59
C ASP A 19 -11.57 -6.90 5.68
N THR A 20 -10.55 -6.42 6.42
CA THR A 20 -10.25 -4.98 6.49
C THR A 20 -9.85 -4.43 5.12
N PHE A 21 -9.03 -5.16 4.34
CA PHE A 21 -8.70 -4.77 2.97
C PHE A 21 -9.93 -4.66 2.08
N VAL A 22 -10.76 -5.71 2.03
CA VAL A 22 -11.95 -5.78 1.17
C VAL A 22 -12.97 -4.71 1.55
N ARG A 23 -13.13 -4.42 2.84
CA ARG A 23 -14.05 -3.37 3.32
C ARG A 23 -13.69 -1.98 2.79
N HIS A 24 -12.39 -1.68 2.66
CA HIS A 24 -11.92 -0.35 2.25
C HIS A 24 -11.56 -0.26 0.77
N VAL A 25 -11.15 -1.37 0.16
CA VAL A 25 -10.77 -1.48 -1.26
C VAL A 25 -11.30 -2.83 -1.77
N PRO A 26 -12.54 -2.90 -2.30
CA PRO A 26 -13.19 -4.15 -2.70
C PRO A 26 -12.42 -4.94 -3.77
N GLU A 27 -11.61 -4.28 -4.59
CA GLU A 27 -10.74 -4.93 -5.56
C GLU A 27 -9.74 -5.90 -4.89
N LEU A 28 -9.40 -5.70 -3.62
CA LEU A 28 -8.50 -6.57 -2.86
C LEU A 28 -9.11 -7.92 -2.46
N ASP A 29 -10.39 -8.17 -2.74
CA ASP A 29 -11.04 -9.48 -2.55
C ASP A 29 -10.55 -10.53 -3.56
N SER A 30 -9.94 -10.07 -4.65
CA SER A 30 -9.34 -10.93 -5.66
C SER A 30 -8.20 -11.80 -5.10
N ASP A 31 -8.12 -13.06 -5.54
CA ASP A 31 -6.95 -13.92 -5.29
C ASP A 31 -5.67 -13.33 -5.88
N ALA A 32 -5.78 -12.46 -6.89
CA ALA A 32 -4.67 -11.67 -7.40
C ALA A 32 -4.15 -10.63 -6.39
N ALA A 33 -4.95 -10.21 -5.42
CA ALA A 33 -4.54 -9.31 -4.34
C ALA A 33 -4.29 -10.03 -3.01
N ARG A 34 -4.90 -11.20 -2.78
CA ARG A 34 -4.64 -12.01 -1.58
C ARG A 34 -3.16 -12.41 -1.55
N TYR A 35 -2.55 -12.26 -0.38
CA TYR A 35 -1.14 -12.54 -0.12
C TYR A 35 -0.15 -11.66 -0.92
N PRO A 36 -0.18 -10.32 -0.73
CA PRO A 36 0.80 -9.42 -1.32
C PRO A 36 2.25 -9.86 -1.09
N LEU A 37 2.53 -10.47 0.06
CA LEU A 37 3.85 -10.93 0.47
C LEU A 37 4.30 -12.28 -0.13
N ALA A 38 3.40 -13.03 -0.79
CA ALA A 38 3.73 -14.35 -1.30
C ALA A 38 4.38 -14.34 -2.69
N ARG A 39 4.47 -13.17 -3.35
CA ARG A 39 4.92 -13.08 -4.74
C ARG A 39 6.35 -12.57 -4.88
N PRO A 40 7.20 -13.27 -5.66
CA PRO A 40 8.63 -12.97 -5.73
C PRO A 40 8.96 -11.69 -6.49
N LYS A 41 8.16 -11.30 -7.49
CA LYS A 41 8.35 -10.09 -8.31
C LYS A 41 7.02 -9.39 -8.61
N TRP A 42 7.08 -8.11 -8.94
CA TRP A 42 6.00 -7.40 -9.63
C TRP A 42 5.97 -7.79 -11.10
N LEU A 43 4.77 -7.73 -11.68
CA LEU A 43 4.61 -7.83 -13.13
C LEU A 43 4.61 -6.43 -13.74
N LEU A 44 5.20 -6.32 -14.92
CA LEU A 44 5.21 -5.12 -15.74
C LEU A 44 3.87 -4.95 -16.46
N HIS A 45 3.56 -3.72 -16.85
CA HIS A 45 2.34 -3.40 -17.60
C HIS A 45 2.28 -4.05 -19.00
N THR A 46 3.42 -4.49 -19.55
CA THR A 46 3.51 -5.22 -20.83
C THR A 46 3.37 -6.74 -20.68
N GLU A 47 3.41 -7.26 -19.44
CA GLU A 47 3.28 -8.69 -19.18
C GLU A 47 1.80 -9.13 -19.18
N PHE A 48 1.59 -10.44 -19.16
CA PHE A 48 0.28 -11.08 -19.04
C PHE A 48 0.27 -11.97 -17.81
N VAL A 49 -0.89 -12.05 -17.15
CA VAL A 49 -1.20 -13.06 -16.15
C VAL A 49 -2.08 -14.09 -16.81
N GLU A 50 -1.51 -15.28 -17.04
CA GLU A 50 -2.16 -16.33 -17.82
C GLU A 50 -2.49 -15.82 -19.23
N SER A 51 -3.74 -15.41 -19.49
CA SER A 51 -4.19 -14.82 -20.76
C SER A 51 -4.67 -13.37 -20.63
N SER A 52 -4.62 -12.81 -19.43
CA SER A 52 -5.13 -11.47 -19.12
C SER A 52 -3.99 -10.45 -19.13
N PRO A 53 -4.13 -9.30 -19.85
CA PRO A 53 -3.07 -8.29 -19.90
C PRO A 53 -2.88 -7.63 -18.53
N CYS A 54 -1.64 -7.32 -18.14
CA CYS A 54 -1.37 -6.61 -16.89
C CYS A 54 -1.86 -5.15 -16.88
N TYR A 55 -2.13 -4.57 -18.04
CA TYR A 55 -2.63 -3.21 -18.20
C TYR A 55 -3.67 -3.13 -19.32
N ILE A 56 -4.76 -2.42 -19.05
CA ILE A 56 -5.79 -2.10 -20.03
C ILE A 56 -5.93 -0.58 -20.03
N ALA A 57 -5.50 0.05 -21.13
CA ALA A 57 -5.63 1.49 -21.30
C ALA A 57 -7.11 1.90 -21.25
N SER A 58 -7.44 2.85 -20.38
CA SER A 58 -8.78 3.43 -20.31
C SER A 58 -8.70 4.83 -19.73
N SER A 59 -9.34 5.78 -20.39
CA SER A 59 -9.48 7.16 -19.89
C SER A 59 -10.61 7.31 -18.87
N VAL A 60 -11.50 6.33 -18.76
CA VAL A 60 -12.69 6.37 -17.89
C VAL A 60 -12.78 5.12 -17.01
N ASP A 61 -13.36 5.29 -15.82
CA ASP A 61 -13.69 4.16 -14.96
C ASP A 61 -15.01 3.53 -15.44
N GLU A 62 -14.90 2.40 -16.12
CA GLU A 62 -15.98 1.48 -16.51
C GLU A 62 -16.48 0.62 -15.33
N GLY A 63 -15.99 0.86 -14.11
CA GLY A 63 -16.39 0.17 -12.90
C GLY A 63 -15.44 -0.97 -12.49
N ARG A 64 -15.95 -1.82 -11.58
CA ARG A 64 -15.15 -2.89 -10.97
C ARG A 64 -14.83 -3.97 -12.00
N LYS A 65 -13.54 -4.25 -12.19
CA LYS A 65 -13.04 -5.37 -12.97
C LYS A 65 -12.31 -6.35 -12.04
N ASN A 66 -12.58 -7.64 -12.19
CA ASN A 66 -11.93 -8.66 -11.39
C ASN A 66 -10.41 -8.60 -11.57
N ASP A 67 -9.65 -8.68 -10.48
CA ASP A 67 -8.19 -8.67 -10.48
C ASP A 67 -7.51 -7.37 -10.94
N TYR A 68 -8.28 -6.35 -11.31
CA TYR A 68 -7.80 -5.04 -11.72
C TYR A 68 -8.23 -3.95 -10.75
N ILE A 69 -7.48 -2.86 -10.78
CA ILE A 69 -7.85 -1.62 -10.14
C ILE A 69 -7.65 -0.46 -11.11
N TYR A 70 -8.62 0.44 -11.14
CA TYR A 70 -8.58 1.61 -12.00
C TYR A 70 -7.65 2.68 -11.42
N VAL A 71 -6.73 3.18 -12.24
CA VAL A 71 -5.89 4.34 -11.96
C VAL A 71 -6.36 5.47 -12.85
N ALA A 72 -6.81 6.56 -12.20
CA ALA A 72 -7.33 7.74 -12.89
C ALA A 72 -6.36 8.23 -13.99
N GLU A 73 -6.93 8.56 -15.14
CA GLU A 73 -6.21 9.09 -16.32
C GLU A 73 -5.18 8.12 -16.94
N ARG A 74 -5.17 6.86 -16.52
CA ARG A 74 -4.27 5.83 -17.07
C ARG A 74 -5.04 4.60 -17.56
N GLY A 75 -5.83 4.00 -16.69
CA GLY A 75 -6.59 2.79 -17.00
C GLY A 75 -6.49 1.74 -15.91
N TYR A 76 -6.75 0.50 -16.28
CA TYR A 76 -6.81 -0.62 -15.35
C TYR A 76 -5.47 -1.31 -15.25
N TYR A 77 -4.95 -1.40 -14.03
CA TYR A 77 -3.76 -2.17 -13.72
C TYR A 77 -4.14 -3.43 -12.97
N HIS A 78 -3.56 -4.56 -13.38
CA HIS A 78 -3.76 -5.81 -12.67
C HIS A 78 -3.15 -5.69 -11.27
N LEU A 79 -3.81 -6.22 -10.24
CA LEU A 79 -3.34 -6.23 -8.85
C LEU A 79 -2.02 -6.99 -8.64
N ARG A 80 -1.54 -7.75 -9.64
CA ARG A 80 -0.18 -8.34 -9.68
C ARG A 80 0.91 -7.36 -10.11
N THR A 81 0.53 -6.22 -10.68
CA THR A 81 1.44 -5.14 -11.03
C THR A 81 1.69 -4.26 -9.84
N ARG A 82 2.80 -3.52 -9.92
CA ARG A 82 3.17 -2.59 -8.88
C ARG A 82 2.22 -1.39 -8.82
N GLU A 83 1.82 -0.86 -9.97
CA GLU A 83 0.92 0.27 -10.11
C GLU A 83 -0.45 -0.04 -9.52
N GLY A 84 -0.98 -1.24 -9.81
CA GLY A 84 -2.23 -1.70 -9.20
C GLY A 84 -2.13 -1.74 -7.67
N HIS A 85 -1.03 -2.26 -7.14
CA HIS A 85 -0.84 -2.30 -5.69
C HIS A 85 -0.59 -0.92 -5.05
N ALA A 86 0.09 -0.02 -5.75
CA ALA A 86 0.31 1.35 -5.30
C ALA A 86 -1.03 2.11 -5.21
N GLU A 87 -1.90 1.92 -6.19
CA GLU A 87 -3.25 2.49 -6.20
C GLU A 87 -4.11 1.90 -5.09
N ALA A 88 -4.07 0.58 -4.88
CA ALA A 88 -4.78 -0.06 -3.78
C ALA A 88 -4.32 0.50 -2.42
N HIS A 89 -3.02 0.70 -2.23
CA HIS A 89 -2.47 1.33 -1.04
C HIS A 89 -2.89 2.81 -0.90
N ARG A 90 -2.97 3.57 -2.00
CA ARG A 90 -3.47 4.95 -2.01
C ARG A 90 -4.93 5.00 -1.54
N ARG A 91 -5.81 4.23 -2.18
CA ARG A 91 -7.24 4.15 -1.82
C ARG A 91 -7.44 3.67 -0.39
N PHE A 92 -6.66 2.67 0.04
CA PHE A 92 -6.70 2.18 1.41
C PHE A 92 -6.38 3.31 2.39
N LYS A 93 -5.29 4.06 2.18
CA LYS A 93 -4.92 5.23 2.99
C LYS A 93 -5.99 6.32 3.02
N GLU A 94 -6.66 6.58 1.90
CA GLU A 94 -7.74 7.57 1.82
C GLU A 94 -8.98 7.13 2.58
N ALA A 95 -9.23 5.82 2.62
CA ALA A 95 -10.28 5.21 3.42
C ALA A 95 -9.94 5.13 4.92
N ALA A 96 -8.83 5.73 5.37
CA ALA A 96 -8.41 5.68 6.77
C ALA A 96 -9.51 6.16 7.72
N PRO A 97 -9.75 5.44 8.83
CA PRO A 97 -10.73 5.86 9.81
C PRO A 97 -10.39 7.26 10.34
N LYS A 98 -11.33 8.19 10.18
CA LYS A 98 -11.17 9.58 10.62
C LYS A 98 -10.85 9.63 12.11
N ARG A 99 -10.01 10.59 12.51
CA ARG A 99 -9.68 10.81 13.92
C ARG A 99 -10.96 11.15 14.68
N HIS A 100 -11.32 10.33 15.67
CA HIS A 100 -12.40 10.68 16.59
C HIS A 100 -12.07 11.97 17.34
N ASN A 101 -13.06 12.85 17.46
CA ASN A 101 -12.98 13.99 18.34
C ASN A 101 -12.71 13.49 19.78
N ILE A 102 -11.71 14.08 20.45
CA ILE A 102 -11.24 13.68 21.79
C ILE A 102 -12.38 13.65 22.80
N LEU A 103 -13.31 14.61 22.72
CA LEU A 103 -14.45 14.71 23.62
C LEU A 103 -15.46 13.59 23.39
N GLN A 104 -15.75 13.27 22.12
CA GLN A 104 -16.65 12.17 21.77
C GLN A 104 -16.05 10.83 22.17
N TYR A 105 -14.74 10.63 21.96
CA TYR A 105 -14.06 9.40 22.35
C TYR A 105 -14.07 9.18 23.88
N ARG A 106 -13.86 10.24 24.67
CA ARG A 106 -13.88 10.15 26.14
C ARG A 106 -15.24 9.70 26.69
N ARG A 107 -16.34 10.10 26.05
CA ARG A 107 -17.73 9.76 26.44
C ARG A 107 -18.14 8.31 26.12
N LYS A 108 -17.37 7.58 25.32
CA LYS A 108 -17.70 6.18 24.97
C LYS A 108 -17.47 5.21 26.12
N SER A 109 -18.21 4.09 26.13
CA SER A 109 -18.02 2.98 27.07
C SER A 109 -16.62 2.36 26.92
N LYS A 110 -16.19 1.60 27.94
CA LYS A 110 -14.90 0.91 27.93
C LYS A 110 -14.82 -0.11 26.78
N GLU A 111 -15.88 -0.87 26.57
CA GLU A 111 -16.00 -1.86 25.50
C GLU A 111 -15.85 -1.22 24.12
N GLU A 112 -16.51 -0.08 23.90
CA GLU A 112 -16.44 0.57 22.59
C GLU A 112 -15.08 1.21 22.33
N LYS A 113 -14.42 1.74 23.37
CA LYS A 113 -13.02 2.18 23.28
C LYS A 113 -12.10 1.02 22.89
N ASN A 114 -12.30 -0.16 23.46
CA ASN A 114 -11.53 -1.35 23.10
C ASN A 114 -11.76 -1.76 21.64
N ARG A 115 -13.02 -1.77 21.17
CA ARG A 115 -13.36 -2.06 19.77
C ARG A 115 -12.66 -1.10 18.80
N ILE A 116 -12.75 0.21 19.06
CA ILE A 116 -12.07 1.23 18.23
C ILE A 116 -10.56 1.03 18.21
N LYS A 117 -9.97 0.64 19.35
CA LYS A 117 -8.53 0.38 19.45
C LYS A 117 -8.13 -0.83 18.60
N GLN A 118 -8.88 -1.92 18.68
CA GLN A 118 -8.64 -3.14 17.90
C GLN A 118 -8.76 -2.88 16.39
N GLU A 119 -9.82 -2.18 15.97
CA GLU A 119 -10.04 -1.80 14.57
C GLU A 119 -8.87 -0.95 14.02
N LYS A 120 -8.40 0.04 14.79
CA LYS A 120 -7.24 0.84 14.41
C LYS A 120 -5.97 0.02 14.30
N GLU A 121 -5.79 -0.97 15.17
CA GLU A 121 -4.62 -1.84 15.13
C GLU A 121 -4.63 -2.72 13.87
N LEU A 122 -5.78 -3.31 13.54
CA LEU A 122 -5.97 -4.09 12.31
C LEU A 122 -5.73 -3.24 11.07
N TYR A 123 -6.32 -2.04 11.02
CA TYR A 123 -6.09 -1.09 9.92
C TYR A 123 -4.60 -0.72 9.78
N THR A 124 -3.90 -0.49 10.89
CA THR A 124 -2.47 -0.15 10.88
C THR A 124 -1.62 -1.32 10.37
N LYS A 125 -1.94 -2.55 10.77
CA LYS A 125 -1.28 -3.77 10.27
C LYS A 125 -1.52 -3.93 8.77
N ALA A 126 -2.76 -3.80 8.32
CA ALA A 126 -3.17 -3.85 6.92
C ALA A 126 -2.41 -2.80 6.07
N ALA A 127 -2.42 -1.54 6.51
CA ALA A 127 -1.67 -0.46 5.84
C ALA A 127 -0.17 -0.74 5.78
N THR A 128 0.42 -1.29 6.85
CA THR A 128 1.83 -1.64 6.90
C THR A 128 2.18 -2.75 5.92
N ILE A 129 1.32 -3.77 5.77
CA ILE A 129 1.52 -4.85 4.81
C ILE A 129 1.52 -4.32 3.37
N LEU A 130 0.52 -3.50 3.00
CA LEU A 130 0.46 -2.88 1.68
C LEU A 130 1.67 -1.97 1.44
N HIS A 131 2.02 -1.14 2.43
CA HIS A 131 3.16 -0.23 2.34
C HIS A 131 4.47 -1.00 2.12
N ASN A 132 4.74 -2.01 2.95
CA ASN A 132 5.94 -2.83 2.83
C ASN A 132 6.00 -3.53 1.49
N ARG A 133 4.89 -4.07 1.01
CA ARG A 133 4.89 -4.74 -0.29
C ARG A 133 5.24 -3.77 -1.42
N VAL A 134 4.70 -2.55 -1.41
CA VAL A 134 5.01 -1.55 -2.43
C VAL A 134 6.47 -1.06 -2.36
N LEU A 135 7.08 -1.06 -1.17
CA LEU A 135 8.46 -0.60 -0.96
C LEU A 135 9.52 -1.68 -1.21
N TYR A 136 9.26 -2.93 -0.83
CA TYR A 136 10.22 -4.02 -0.93
C TYR A 136 10.13 -4.70 -2.30
N GLU A 137 10.72 -4.04 -3.30
CA GLU A 137 11.40 -4.73 -4.39
C GLU A 137 12.88 -4.32 -4.34
N PRO A 138 13.83 -5.26 -4.16
CA PRO A 138 15.22 -4.92 -3.83
C PRO A 138 15.97 -4.10 -4.91
N HIS A 139 15.36 -3.82 -6.07
CA HIS A 139 16.02 -3.16 -7.20
C HIS A 139 15.19 -2.10 -7.94
N ASP A 140 14.02 -1.67 -7.47
CA ASP A 140 13.12 -0.82 -8.28
C ASP A 140 13.24 0.69 -7.98
N ILE A 141 13.71 1.45 -8.97
CA ILE A 141 13.81 2.92 -9.01
C ILE A 141 12.45 3.59 -8.75
N GLN A 142 11.35 2.95 -9.15
CA GLN A 142 10.02 3.48 -8.91
C GLN A 142 9.68 3.45 -7.40
N SER A 143 10.34 2.61 -6.58
CA SER A 143 10.10 2.49 -5.12
C SER A 143 10.61 3.72 -4.43
N SER A 144 11.79 4.16 -4.86
CA SER A 144 12.37 5.44 -4.48
C SER A 144 11.48 6.62 -4.90
N ARG A 145 10.88 6.59 -6.10
CA ARG A 145 9.94 7.64 -6.55
C ARG A 145 8.66 7.68 -5.71
N LEU A 146 8.09 6.54 -5.34
CA LEU A 146 6.89 6.50 -4.51
C LEU A 146 7.17 6.90 -3.06
N ILE A 147 8.35 6.57 -2.53
CA ILE A 147 8.84 7.11 -1.25
C ILE A 147 8.93 8.63 -1.33
N ALA A 148 9.50 9.16 -2.42
CA ALA A 148 9.64 10.60 -2.63
C ALA A 148 8.29 11.31 -2.74
N LEU A 149 7.32 10.76 -3.49
CA LEU A 149 5.96 11.30 -3.61
C LEU A 149 5.22 11.30 -2.25
N ASN A 150 5.31 10.20 -1.50
CA ASN A 150 4.74 10.12 -0.14
C ASN A 150 5.44 11.06 0.86
N ALA A 151 6.72 11.40 0.63
CA ALA A 151 7.45 12.35 1.46
C ALA A 151 7.08 13.81 1.12
N GLN A 152 6.91 14.13 -0.16
CA GLN A 152 6.44 15.44 -0.63
C GLN A 152 5.01 15.74 -0.14
N SER A 153 4.10 14.76 -0.20
CA SER A 153 2.73 14.94 0.27
C SER A 153 2.60 15.10 1.80
N ALA A 154 3.66 14.79 2.57
CA ALA A 154 3.66 14.84 4.03
C ALA A 154 4.26 16.14 4.61
N GLY A 155 4.67 17.10 3.77
CA GLY A 155 5.06 18.46 4.19
C GLY A 155 6.23 18.57 5.17
N SER A 156 7.04 17.51 5.34
CA SER A 156 8.10 17.46 6.35
C SER A 156 9.39 16.88 5.76
N THR A 157 10.30 17.78 5.38
CA THR A 157 11.66 17.49 4.87
C THR A 157 12.50 16.65 5.84
N ALA A 158 12.26 16.75 7.15
CA ALA A 158 13.04 16.04 8.17
C ALA A 158 12.76 14.53 8.25
N LYS A 159 11.53 14.07 7.96
CA LYS A 159 11.21 12.63 7.95
C LYS A 159 11.60 11.92 6.64
N ALA A 160 11.83 12.68 5.57
CA ALA A 160 12.31 12.17 4.30
C ALA A 160 13.78 11.75 4.36
N ALA A 161 14.63 12.56 5.03
CA ALA A 161 16.06 12.29 5.17
C ALA A 161 16.37 10.98 5.91
N GLY A 162 15.64 10.65 6.98
CA GLY A 162 15.82 9.40 7.71
C GLY A 162 15.40 8.15 6.92
N LYS A 163 14.47 8.29 5.96
CA LYS A 163 14.04 7.19 5.06
C LYS A 163 14.94 7.06 3.83
N ALA A 164 15.59 8.14 3.40
CA ALA A 164 16.56 8.13 2.31
C ALA A 164 17.86 7.40 2.65
N ALA A 165 18.21 7.29 3.94
CA ALA A 165 19.38 6.53 4.41
C ALA A 165 19.31 5.01 4.13
N TYR A 166 18.12 4.49 3.80
CA TYR A 166 17.89 3.07 3.46
C TYR A 166 17.79 2.79 1.96
N LEU A 167 17.98 3.81 1.13
CA LEU A 167 17.99 3.64 -0.32
C LEU A 167 19.36 3.15 -0.80
N PRO A 168 19.42 2.29 -1.83
CA PRO A 168 20.68 1.93 -2.48
C PRO A 168 21.42 3.20 -2.92
N ALA A 169 22.73 3.24 -2.69
CA ALA A 169 23.57 4.44 -2.82
C ALA A 169 23.44 5.18 -4.18
N LEU A 170 23.04 4.49 -5.25
CA LEU A 170 22.77 5.08 -6.57
C LEU A 170 21.62 6.09 -6.58
N THR A 171 20.60 5.94 -5.72
CA THR A 171 19.49 6.90 -5.63
C THR A 171 19.77 8.10 -4.74
N SER A 172 20.70 7.99 -3.79
CA SER A 172 21.11 9.11 -2.94
C SER A 172 21.86 10.19 -3.73
N ALA A 173 22.65 9.80 -4.74
CA ALA A 173 23.36 10.74 -5.61
C ALA A 173 22.41 11.59 -6.47
N LEU A 174 21.30 11.00 -6.95
CA LEU A 174 20.31 11.70 -7.79
C LEU A 174 19.44 12.68 -6.97
N LEU A 175 19.20 12.38 -5.70
CA LEU A 175 18.48 13.26 -4.76
C LEU A 175 19.33 14.43 -4.25
N ILE A 176 20.65 14.26 -4.15
CA ILE A 176 21.56 15.36 -3.79
C ILE A 176 21.80 16.28 -4.99
N GLY A 177 21.86 15.75 -6.22
CA GLY A 177 21.99 16.55 -7.44
C GLY A 177 20.76 17.40 -7.79
N ALA A 178 19.54 16.92 -7.49
CA ALA A 178 18.30 17.65 -7.79
C ALA A 178 17.92 18.73 -6.74
N ALA A 179 18.62 18.77 -5.61
CA ALA A 179 18.45 19.81 -4.58
C ALA A 179 19.55 20.88 -4.60
N GLY A 180 20.52 20.75 -5.52
CA GLY A 180 21.60 21.70 -5.75
C GLY A 180 21.77 21.98 -7.24
N GLY A 181 20.83 22.74 -7.80
CA GLY A 181 20.82 23.25 -9.18
C GLY A 181 19.76 24.31 -9.32
#